data_AF-A0A7C8KW52-F1
#
_entry.id   AF-A0A7C8KW52-F1
#
_cell.length_a   1.000
_cell.length_b   1.000
_cell.length_c   1.000
_cell.angle_alpha   90.00
_cell.angle_beta   90.00
_cell.angle_gamma   90.00
#
_symmetry.space_group_name_H-M   'P 1'
#
loop_
_entity.id
_entity.type
_entity.pdbx_description
1 polymer ?
#
loop_
_entity_poly.entity_id
_entity_poly.type
_entity_poly.pdbx_seq_one_letter_code
_entity_poly.pdbx_strand_id
1 'polypeptide(L)'
;MFERLFGKYAGAMELCSKKLYVQVGILTRSIFEDYLNILYIQRAPEEERAKLAARYLDYASLVEPYMLYKNAKDLAEKLGDVSLVSKVYTSEKIKEIEENKETFTNKYNNSNKSWSGLDFASVALKAGEKDKYFRYYSLLSNVTHGSPLGNFTEEKITITIYLSLTSFVALADLIGENGLATQV
;
A
#
# COMPACT_ATOMS: atom_id res chain seq x y z
N MET A 1 -1.54 -1.00 12.19
CA MET A 1 -1.16 -0.16 11.02
C MET A 1 0.34 0.12 10.96
N PHE A 2 0.94 0.57 12.08
CA PHE A 2 2.38 0.79 12.20
C PHE A 2 3.22 -0.45 11.88
N GLU A 3 2.89 -1.62 12.46
CA GLU A 3 3.61 -2.88 12.18
C GLU A 3 3.62 -3.24 10.70
N ARG A 4 2.49 -3.05 10.00
CA ARG A 4 2.36 -3.29 8.56
C ARG A 4 3.30 -2.38 7.77
N LEU A 5 3.36 -1.10 8.13
CA LEU A 5 4.24 -0.12 7.50
C LEU A 5 5.71 -0.45 7.74
N PHE A 6 6.06 -0.79 8.98
CA PHE A 6 7.40 -1.22 9.35
C PHE A 6 7.81 -2.48 8.58
N GLY A 7 6.91 -3.45 8.42
CA GLY A 7 7.13 -4.63 7.58
C GLY A 7 7.40 -4.29 6.11
N LYS A 8 6.62 -3.38 5.52
CA LYS A 8 6.84 -2.89 4.14
C LYS A 8 8.20 -2.18 4.01
N TYR A 9 8.57 -1.38 5.00
CA TYR A 9 9.84 -0.67 5.04
C TYR A 9 11.03 -1.63 5.16
N ALA A 10 11.01 -2.55 6.14
CA ALA A 10 12.03 -3.57 6.32
C ALA A 10 12.18 -4.44 5.06
N GLY A 11 11.05 -4.85 4.46
CA GLY A 11 11.04 -5.57 3.18
C GLY A 11 11.68 -4.77 2.04
N ALA A 12 11.41 -3.47 1.94
CA ALA A 12 12.02 -2.62 0.92
C ALA A 12 13.55 -2.54 1.10
N MET A 13 14.04 -2.37 2.33
CA MET A 13 15.47 -2.34 2.63
C MET A 13 16.16 -3.67 2.29
N GLU A 14 15.54 -4.79 2.62
CA GLU A 14 16.05 -6.13 2.26
C GLU A 14 16.08 -6.37 0.75
N LEU A 15 15.08 -5.88 0.01
CA LEU A 15 15.07 -5.97 -1.45
C LEU A 15 16.12 -5.04 -2.08
N CYS A 16 16.40 -3.90 -1.48
CA CYS A 16 17.49 -3.00 -1.91
C CYS A 16 18.85 -3.68 -1.79
N SER A 17 19.13 -4.37 -0.68
CA SER A 17 20.40 -5.08 -0.48
C SER A 17 20.63 -6.18 -1.55
N LYS A 18 19.54 -6.73 -2.08
CA LYS A 18 19.52 -7.74 -3.15
C LYS A 18 19.45 -7.15 -4.56
N LYS A 19 19.49 -5.82 -4.70
CA LYS A 19 19.38 -5.10 -5.99
C LYS A 19 18.08 -5.39 -6.75
N LEU A 20 17.00 -5.72 -6.05
CA LEU A 20 15.67 -6.02 -6.61
C LEU A 20 14.84 -4.73 -6.73
N TYR A 21 15.35 -3.77 -7.51
CA TYR A 21 14.87 -2.38 -7.51
C TYR A 21 13.42 -2.20 -8.01
N VAL A 22 12.95 -3.07 -8.90
CA VAL A 22 11.54 -3.04 -9.35
C VAL A 22 10.61 -3.39 -8.20
N GLN A 23 10.95 -4.42 -7.42
CA GLN A 23 10.19 -4.83 -6.24
C GLN A 23 10.27 -3.80 -5.11
N VAL A 24 11.42 -3.14 -4.95
CA VAL A 24 11.57 -1.97 -4.08
C VAL A 24 10.60 -0.87 -4.50
N GLY A 25 10.52 -0.55 -5.80
CA GLY A 25 9.58 0.42 -6.35
C GLY A 25 8.12 0.11 -5.98
N ILE A 26 7.72 -1.16 -6.05
CA ILE A 26 6.36 -1.59 -5.68
C ILE A 26 6.09 -1.36 -4.18
N LEU A 27 7.00 -1.78 -3.29
CA LEU A 27 6.81 -1.62 -1.84
C LEU A 27 6.81 -0.15 -1.43
N THR A 28 7.75 0.62 -1.98
CA THR A 28 7.86 2.04 -1.70
C THR A 28 6.61 2.80 -2.16
N ARG A 29 6.04 2.47 -3.33
CA ARG A 29 4.73 3.00 -3.77
C ARG A 29 3.65 2.72 -2.74
N SER A 30 3.58 1.49 -2.23
CA SER A 30 2.57 1.11 -1.23
C SER A 30 2.71 1.92 0.07
N ILE A 31 3.93 2.22 0.51
CA ILE A 31 4.20 3.11 1.65
C ILE A 31 3.69 4.53 1.37
N PHE A 32 3.96 5.06 0.17
CA PHE A 32 3.51 6.39 -0.23
C PHE A 32 1.98 6.50 -0.33
N GLU A 33 1.31 5.47 -0.88
CA GLU A 33 -0.15 5.40 -0.95
C GLU A 33 -0.78 5.34 0.47
N ASP A 34 -0.20 4.57 1.40
CA ASP A 34 -0.63 4.56 2.80
C ASP A 34 -0.46 5.92 3.48
N TYR A 35 0.63 6.63 3.22
CA TYR A 35 0.85 8.01 3.68
C TYR A 35 -0.24 8.97 3.19
N LEU A 36 -0.58 8.92 1.89
CA LEU A 36 -1.64 9.76 1.32
C LEU A 36 -3.02 9.42 1.89
N ASN A 37 -3.31 8.12 2.10
CA ASN A 37 -4.58 7.68 2.69
C ASN A 37 -4.76 8.25 4.11
N ILE A 38 -3.72 8.17 4.94
CA ILE A 38 -3.75 8.69 6.32
C ILE A 38 -3.89 10.22 6.32
N LEU A 39 -3.13 10.93 5.49
CA LEU A 39 -3.27 12.39 5.37
C LEU A 39 -4.66 12.79 4.88
N TYR A 40 -5.23 12.06 3.92
CA TYR A 40 -6.59 12.31 3.45
C TYR A 40 -7.61 12.20 4.58
N ILE A 41 -7.50 11.18 5.42
CA ILE A 41 -8.36 11.00 6.60
C ILE A 41 -8.16 12.16 7.59
N GLN A 42 -6.91 12.48 7.93
CA GLN A 42 -6.60 13.52 8.92
C GLN A 42 -7.05 14.90 8.50
N ARG A 43 -6.87 15.25 7.22
CA ARG A 43 -7.25 16.55 6.65
C ARG A 43 -8.73 16.64 6.27
N ALA A 44 -9.49 15.55 6.43
CA ALA A 44 -10.94 15.59 6.24
C ALA A 44 -11.65 16.42 7.32
N PRO A 45 -12.84 16.97 7.02
CA PRO A 45 -13.72 17.58 8.03
C PRO A 45 -13.94 16.65 9.22
N GLU A 46 -14.08 17.22 10.42
CA GLU A 46 -14.17 16.45 11.67
C GLU A 46 -15.30 15.43 11.65
N GLU A 47 -16.45 15.82 11.10
CA GLU A 47 -17.65 15.01 10.94
C GLU A 47 -17.51 13.85 9.95
N GLU A 48 -16.50 13.89 9.07
CA GLU A 48 -16.19 12.85 8.08
C GLU A 48 -15.00 11.97 8.49
N ARG A 49 -14.08 12.49 9.31
CA ARG A 49 -12.83 11.83 9.68
C ARG A 49 -13.05 10.43 10.27
N ALA A 50 -13.97 10.29 11.22
CA ALA A 50 -14.26 8.99 11.84
C ALA A 50 -14.84 7.98 10.84
N LYS A 51 -15.71 8.44 9.93
CA LYS A 51 -16.29 7.59 8.87
C LYS A 51 -15.23 7.13 7.88
N LEU A 52 -14.34 8.03 7.47
CA LEU A 52 -13.23 7.71 6.56
C LEU A 52 -12.22 6.77 7.21
N ALA A 53 -11.88 6.99 8.49
CA ALA A 53 -11.03 6.10 9.26
C ALA A 53 -11.62 4.69 9.35
N ALA A 54 -12.90 4.56 9.71
CA ALA A 54 -13.60 3.27 9.78
C ALA A 54 -13.62 2.57 8.40
N ARG A 55 -13.92 3.30 7.32
CA ARG A 55 -13.89 2.75 5.95
C ARG A 55 -12.50 2.27 5.53
N TYR A 56 -11.45 3.02 5.87
CA TYR A 56 -10.08 2.63 5.56
C TYR A 56 -9.64 1.41 6.38
N LEU A 57 -10.01 1.35 7.66
CA LEU A 57 -9.74 0.19 8.51
C LEU A 57 -10.44 -1.06 7.99
N ASP A 58 -11.72 -0.97 7.62
CA ASP A 58 -12.46 -2.04 6.94
C ASP A 58 -11.72 -2.49 5.68
N TYR A 59 -11.30 -1.55 4.82
CA TYR A 59 -10.54 -1.89 3.62
C TYR A 59 -9.22 -2.60 3.94
N ALA A 60 -8.41 -2.04 4.84
CA ALA A 60 -7.07 -2.52 5.17
C ALA A 60 -7.06 -3.88 5.89
N SER A 61 -8.06 -4.15 6.72
CA SER A 61 -8.15 -5.38 7.53
C SER A 61 -8.90 -6.51 6.83
N LEU A 62 -9.87 -6.17 5.98
CA LEU A 62 -10.77 -7.15 5.36
C LEU A 62 -10.51 -7.26 3.86
N VAL A 63 -10.62 -6.15 3.13
CA VAL A 63 -10.67 -6.17 1.66
C VAL A 63 -9.31 -6.39 1.02
N GLU A 64 -8.30 -5.64 1.44
CA GLU A 64 -6.94 -5.71 0.90
C GLU A 64 -6.35 -7.14 1.04
N PRO A 65 -6.43 -7.81 2.21
CA PRO A 65 -5.97 -9.20 2.35
C PRO A 65 -6.68 -10.18 1.41
N TYR A 66 -8.00 -10.05 1.25
CA TYR A 66 -8.74 -10.91 0.33
C TYR A 66 -8.36 -10.71 -1.13
N MET A 67 -8.19 -9.45 -1.56
CA MET A 67 -7.78 -9.14 -2.92
C MET A 67 -6.37 -9.68 -3.22
N LEU A 68 -5.45 -9.57 -2.25
CA LEU A 68 -4.10 -10.12 -2.36
C LEU A 68 -4.12 -11.66 -2.39
N TYR A 69 -4.92 -12.29 -1.54
CA TYR A 69 -5.14 -13.75 -1.55
C TYR A 69 -5.68 -14.22 -2.91
N LYS A 70 -6.73 -13.57 -3.43
CA LYS A 70 -7.31 -13.89 -4.73
C LYS A 70 -6.28 -13.74 -5.86
N ASN A 71 -5.54 -12.64 -5.89
CA ASN A 71 -4.49 -12.42 -6.89
C ASN A 71 -3.37 -13.47 -6.80
N ALA A 72 -2.96 -13.84 -5.59
CA ALA A 72 -1.95 -14.88 -5.37
C ALA A 72 -2.47 -16.26 -5.84
N LYS A 73 -3.74 -16.57 -5.59
CA LYS A 73 -4.41 -17.79 -6.06
C LYS A 73 -4.51 -17.83 -7.57
N ASP A 74 -5.01 -16.77 -8.21
CA ASP A 74 -5.13 -16.67 -9.67
C ASP A 74 -3.75 -16.80 -10.34
N LEU A 75 -2.69 -16.25 -9.72
CA LEU A 75 -1.31 -16.40 -10.19
C LEU A 75 -0.80 -17.82 -10.00
N ALA A 76 -1.03 -18.42 -8.83
CA ALA A 76 -0.67 -19.81 -8.54
C ALA A 76 -1.29 -20.77 -9.55
N GLU A 77 -2.58 -20.59 -9.87
CA GLU A 77 -3.30 -21.39 -10.87
C GLU A 77 -2.69 -21.22 -12.27
N LYS A 78 -2.36 -19.99 -12.69
CA LYS A 78 -1.69 -19.72 -13.98
C LYS A 78 -0.30 -20.34 -14.09
N LEU A 79 0.42 -20.40 -12.98
CA LEU A 79 1.78 -20.95 -12.92
C LEU A 79 1.80 -22.47 -12.64
N GLY A 80 0.68 -23.06 -12.24
CA GLY A 80 0.61 -24.45 -11.77
C GLY A 80 1.32 -24.69 -10.43
N ASP A 81 1.61 -23.65 -9.65
CA ASP A 81 2.28 -23.75 -8.33
C ASP A 81 1.34 -23.31 -7.21
N VAL A 82 0.53 -24.24 -6.71
CA VAL A 82 -0.39 -24.01 -5.58
C VAL A 82 0.32 -23.70 -4.26
N SER A 83 1.62 -23.99 -4.13
CA SER A 83 2.41 -23.66 -2.94
C SER A 83 2.68 -22.15 -2.81
N LEU A 84 2.45 -21.38 -3.88
CA LEU A 84 2.68 -19.95 -3.89
C LEU A 84 1.77 -19.20 -2.91
N VAL A 85 0.55 -19.69 -2.70
CA VAL A 85 -0.42 -19.10 -1.76
C VAL A 85 0.02 -19.33 -0.30
N SER A 86 0.49 -20.54 0.02
CA SER A 86 0.94 -20.90 1.37
C SER A 86 2.30 -20.30 1.75
N LYS A 87 3.07 -19.80 0.77
CA LYS A 87 4.28 -18.98 1.00
C LYS A 87 3.95 -17.55 1.45
N VAL A 88 2.73 -17.07 1.17
CA VAL A 88 2.31 -15.69 1.46
C VAL A 88 1.40 -15.63 2.69
N TYR A 89 0.54 -16.63 2.88
CA TYR A 89 -0.41 -16.69 3.99
C TYR A 89 -0.33 -18.02 4.73
N THR A 90 -0.44 -17.96 6.06
CA THR A 90 -0.62 -19.17 6.88
C THR A 90 -2.00 -19.78 6.63
N SER A 91 -2.16 -21.06 6.93
CA SER A 91 -3.44 -21.76 6.80
C SER A 91 -4.56 -21.10 7.62
N GLU A 92 -4.24 -20.59 8.80
CA GLU A 92 -5.18 -19.87 9.67
C GLU A 92 -5.63 -18.56 9.01
N LYS A 93 -4.69 -17.82 8.40
CA LYS A 93 -5.03 -16.56 7.73
C LYS A 93 -5.84 -16.79 6.47
N ILE A 94 -5.56 -17.85 5.72
CA ILE A 94 -6.36 -18.25 4.56
C ILE A 94 -7.79 -18.56 5.01
N LYS A 95 -7.96 -19.33 6.08
CA LYS A 95 -9.28 -19.65 6.64
C LYS A 95 -10.05 -18.39 7.06
N GLU A 96 -9.39 -17.49 7.78
CA GLU A 96 -9.98 -16.20 8.19
C GLU A 96 -10.43 -15.37 6.96
N ILE A 97 -9.61 -15.34 5.91
CA ILE A 97 -9.96 -14.65 4.66
C ILE A 97 -11.16 -15.33 4.00
N GLU A 98 -11.18 -16.66 3.88
CA GLU A 98 -12.28 -17.36 3.22
C GLU A 98 -13.61 -17.26 3.99
N GLU A 99 -13.58 -17.26 5.32
CA GLU A 99 -14.77 -17.07 6.18
C GLU A 99 -15.39 -15.68 6.01
N ASN A 100 -14.58 -14.65 5.77
CA ASN A 100 -15.03 -13.27 5.58
C ASN A 100 -15.41 -12.94 4.13
N LYS A 101 -15.39 -13.93 3.21
CA LYS A 101 -15.57 -13.74 1.77
C LYS A 101 -16.86 -13.02 1.38
N GLU A 102 -17.98 -13.43 1.98
CA GLU A 102 -19.28 -12.83 1.68
C GLU A 102 -19.37 -11.39 2.17
N THR A 103 -18.77 -11.08 3.33
CA THR A 103 -18.65 -9.72 3.83
C THR A 103 -17.86 -8.83 2.86
N PHE A 104 -16.78 -9.34 2.25
CA PHE A 104 -16.03 -8.58 1.24
C PHE A 104 -16.87 -8.31 -0.02
N THR A 105 -17.51 -9.37 -0.51
CA THR A 105 -18.30 -9.34 -1.75
C THR A 105 -19.46 -8.35 -1.59
N ASN A 106 -20.17 -8.39 -0.47
CA ASN A 106 -21.34 -7.53 -0.24
C ASN A 106 -20.98 -6.07 0.07
N LYS A 107 -19.86 -5.81 0.77
CA LYS A 107 -19.44 -4.43 1.08
C LYS A 107 -18.84 -3.70 -0.12
N TYR A 108 -18.21 -4.41 -1.07
CA TYR A 108 -17.40 -3.78 -2.12
C TYR A 108 -17.78 -4.14 -3.58
N ASN A 109 -18.67 -5.11 -3.86
CA ASN A 109 -19.11 -5.39 -5.25
C ASN A 109 -19.86 -4.24 -5.93
N ASN A 110 -20.31 -3.22 -5.20
CA ASN A 110 -21.13 -2.14 -5.75
C ASN A 110 -20.38 -0.90 -6.22
N SER A 111 -19.05 -0.89 -6.22
CA SER A 111 -18.34 0.22 -6.85
C SER A 111 -16.97 -0.19 -7.37
N ASN A 112 -16.73 0.04 -8.66
CA ASN A 112 -15.42 0.18 -9.30
C ASN A 112 -14.57 1.33 -8.71
N LYS A 113 -14.79 1.71 -7.46
CA LYS A 113 -14.16 2.83 -6.79
C LYS A 113 -13.33 2.29 -5.63
N SER A 114 -12.16 2.89 -5.43
CA SER A 114 -11.30 2.65 -4.27
C SER A 114 -12.05 2.75 -2.94
N TRP A 115 -11.43 2.34 -1.84
CA TRP A 115 -12.00 2.48 -0.48
C TRP A 115 -12.50 3.90 -0.18
N SER A 116 -11.85 4.92 -0.74
CA SER A 116 -12.20 6.33 -0.57
C SER A 116 -13.29 6.81 -1.54
N GLY A 117 -13.61 6.03 -2.58
CA GLY A 117 -14.49 6.45 -3.66
C GLY A 117 -13.81 7.31 -4.74
N LEU A 118 -12.49 7.53 -4.63
CA LEU A 118 -11.70 8.47 -5.43
C LEU A 118 -10.49 7.78 -6.08
N ASP A 119 -10.07 8.22 -7.26
CA ASP A 119 -8.73 7.86 -7.75
C ASP A 119 -7.63 8.44 -6.83
N PHE A 120 -6.41 7.86 -6.89
CA PHE A 120 -5.32 8.29 -6.01
C PHE A 120 -4.82 9.72 -6.26
N ALA A 121 -4.98 10.27 -7.47
CA ALA A 121 -4.62 11.67 -7.73
C ALA A 121 -5.60 12.62 -7.03
N SER A 122 -6.89 12.26 -7.01
CA SER A 122 -7.94 12.94 -6.26
C SER A 122 -7.74 12.81 -4.75
N VAL A 123 -7.31 11.64 -4.25
CA VAL A 123 -6.90 11.45 -2.85
C VAL A 123 -5.72 12.37 -2.52
N ALA A 124 -4.68 12.40 -3.36
CA ALA A 124 -3.51 13.27 -3.15
C ALA A 124 -3.88 14.76 -3.14
N LEU A 125 -4.81 15.17 -4.01
CA LEU A 125 -5.34 16.54 -4.02
C LEU A 125 -6.04 16.88 -2.71
N LYS A 126 -6.95 16.02 -2.25
CA LYS A 126 -7.67 16.21 -0.98
C LYS A 126 -6.74 16.14 0.23
N ALA A 127 -5.69 15.34 0.15
CA ALA A 127 -4.61 15.28 1.11
C ALA A 127 -3.64 16.47 1.00
N GLY A 128 -3.78 17.39 0.05
CA GLY A 128 -2.88 18.55 -0.12
C GLY A 128 -1.45 18.20 -0.60
N GLU A 129 -1.26 17.04 -1.23
CA GLU A 129 0.03 16.48 -1.65
C GLU A 129 0.07 16.17 -3.16
N LYS A 130 -0.77 16.82 -3.97
CA LYS A 130 -0.90 16.56 -5.43
C LYS A 130 0.44 16.66 -6.17
N ASP A 131 1.23 17.68 -5.90
CA ASP A 131 2.54 17.87 -6.56
C ASP A 131 3.53 16.77 -6.16
N LYS A 132 3.51 16.38 -4.88
CA LYS A 132 4.32 15.28 -4.36
C LYS A 132 3.91 13.96 -5.02
N TYR A 133 2.62 13.71 -5.20
CA TYR A 133 2.10 12.56 -5.93
C TYR A 133 2.63 12.49 -7.36
N PHE A 134 2.54 13.55 -8.15
CA PHE A 134 3.05 13.52 -9.53
C PHE A 134 4.56 13.31 -9.61
N ARG A 135 5.33 13.98 -8.74
CA ARG A 135 6.79 13.78 -8.67
C ARG A 135 7.12 12.35 -8.29
N TYR A 136 6.45 11.80 -7.28
CA TYR A 136 6.66 10.43 -6.83
C TYR A 136 6.37 9.41 -7.93
N TYR A 137 5.21 9.50 -8.58
CA TYR A 137 4.84 8.55 -9.64
C TYR A 137 5.67 8.70 -10.90
N SER A 138 6.13 9.91 -11.23
CA SER A 138 7.08 10.11 -12.33
C SER A 138 8.42 9.40 -12.04
N LEU A 139 8.94 9.55 -10.82
CA LEU A 139 10.17 8.87 -10.39
C LEU A 139 9.99 7.36 -10.33
N LEU A 140 8.88 6.89 -9.77
CA LEU A 140 8.57 5.47 -9.69
C LEU A 140 8.46 4.84 -11.09
N SER A 141 7.76 5.48 -12.02
CA SER A 141 7.64 5.01 -13.40
C SER A 141 9.01 4.82 -14.05
N ASN A 142 9.94 5.75 -13.79
CA ASN A 142 11.32 5.64 -14.28
C ASN A 142 12.09 4.47 -13.65
N VAL A 143 11.79 4.09 -12.40
CA VAL A 143 12.40 2.95 -11.71
C VAL A 143 11.77 1.61 -12.16
N THR A 144 10.45 1.57 -12.35
CA THR A 144 9.72 0.32 -12.64
C THR A 144 9.58 0.00 -14.13
N HIS A 145 9.65 1.02 -15.00
CA HIS A 145 9.53 0.88 -16.46
C HIS A 145 10.78 1.35 -17.21
N GLY A 146 11.89 1.58 -16.52
CA GLY A 146 13.16 1.89 -17.18
C GLY A 146 13.53 0.79 -18.18
N SER A 147 13.97 1.21 -19.37
CA SER A 147 14.40 0.30 -20.44
C SER A 147 15.46 -0.68 -19.90
N PRO A 148 15.42 -1.98 -20.27
CA PRO A 148 16.51 -2.90 -19.96
C PRO A 148 17.87 -2.48 -20.56
N LEU A 149 17.89 -1.51 -21.48
CA LEU A 149 19.09 -0.91 -22.07
C LEU A 149 19.42 0.48 -21.51
N GLY A 150 18.60 1.01 -20.60
CA GLY A 150 18.82 2.31 -19.97
C GLY A 150 19.71 2.17 -18.75
N ASN A 151 20.82 2.91 -18.72
CA ASN A 151 21.64 3.05 -17.52
C ASN A 151 20.79 3.64 -16.39
N PHE A 152 20.28 2.79 -15.50
CA PHE A 152 19.77 3.23 -14.20
C PHE A 152 20.95 3.82 -13.45
N THR A 153 20.95 5.14 -13.26
CA THR A 153 21.89 5.76 -12.33
C THR A 153 21.41 5.41 -10.93
N GLU A 154 22.28 4.81 -10.11
CA GLU A 154 21.99 4.49 -8.70
C GLU A 154 21.33 5.68 -7.98
N GLU A 155 21.73 6.89 -8.33
CA GLU A 155 21.14 8.16 -7.91
C GLU A 155 19.60 8.25 -8.02
N LYS A 156 18.99 7.78 -9.12
CA LYS A 156 17.52 7.84 -9.30
C LYS A 156 16.79 6.85 -8.40
N ILE A 157 17.39 5.69 -8.18
CA ILE A 157 16.89 4.68 -7.24
C ILE A 157 17.01 5.22 -5.81
N THR A 158 18.15 5.83 -5.47
CA THR A 158 18.39 6.49 -4.20
C THR A 158 17.37 7.58 -3.91
N ILE A 159 17.06 8.45 -4.88
CA ILE A 159 16.04 9.52 -4.70
C ILE A 159 14.65 8.93 -4.45
N THR A 160 14.27 7.90 -5.21
CA THR A 160 12.97 7.23 -5.00
C THR A 160 12.89 6.63 -3.61
N ILE A 161 13.91 5.88 -3.19
CA ILE A 161 14.00 5.30 -1.84
C ILE A 161 13.97 6.40 -0.77
N TYR A 162 14.70 7.50 -0.98
CA TYR A 162 14.73 8.64 -0.06
C TYR A 162 13.36 9.29 0.12
N LEU A 163 12.63 9.56 -0.97
CA LEU A 163 11.29 10.14 -0.87
C LEU A 163 10.33 9.19 -0.13
N SER A 164 10.42 7.89 -0.35
CA SER A 164 9.61 6.90 0.38
C SER A 164 9.99 6.79 1.85
N LEU A 165 11.28 6.89 2.16
CA LEU A 165 11.80 6.98 3.53
C LEU A 165 11.24 8.21 4.25
N THR A 166 11.26 9.38 3.60
CA THR A 166 10.68 10.60 4.20
C THR A 166 9.18 10.47 4.42
N SER A 167 8.46 9.80 3.51
CA SER A 167 7.03 9.48 3.70
C SER A 167 6.81 8.48 4.83
N PHE A 168 7.67 7.47 4.99
CA PHE A 168 7.60 6.51 6.09
C PHE A 168 7.81 7.20 7.45
N VAL A 169 8.84 8.05 7.57
CA VAL A 169 9.12 8.81 8.80
C VAL A 169 7.96 9.74 9.13
N ALA A 170 7.51 10.54 8.16
CA ALA A 170 6.35 11.43 8.37
C ALA A 170 5.10 10.65 8.79
N LEU A 171 4.91 9.44 8.25
CA LEU A 171 3.80 8.59 8.63
C LEU A 171 3.93 8.02 10.04
N ALA A 172 5.14 7.63 10.44
CA ALA A 172 5.44 7.18 11.80
C ALA A 172 5.17 8.30 12.81
N ASP A 173 5.58 9.52 12.50
CA ASP A 173 5.31 10.71 13.33
C ASP A 173 3.81 10.98 13.44
N LEU A 174 3.09 10.97 12.31
CA LEU A 174 1.63 11.14 12.30
C LEU A 174 0.90 10.07 13.13
N ILE A 175 1.36 8.82 13.11
CA ILE A 175 0.77 7.75 13.91
C ILE A 175 1.11 7.94 15.40
N GLY A 176 2.34 8.33 15.72
CA GLY A 176 2.83 8.57 17.09
C GLY A 176 2.13 9.76 17.76
N GLU A 177 1.99 10.88 17.06
CA GLU A 177 1.35 12.10 17.57
C GLU A 177 -0.15 11.94 17.80
N ASN A 178 -0.83 11.07 17.04
CA ASN A 178 -2.29 10.90 17.09
C ASN A 178 -2.76 9.71 17.93
N GLY A 179 -1.86 9.00 18.63
CA GLY A 179 -2.23 7.85 19.45
C GLY A 179 -2.85 6.68 18.66
N LEU A 180 -2.72 6.67 17.33
CA LEU A 180 -3.24 5.61 16.46
C LEU A 180 -2.48 4.30 16.62
N ALA A 181 -1.40 4.30 17.41
CA ALA A 181 -0.64 3.12 17.78
C ALA A 181 -1.33 2.23 18.83
N THR A 182 -2.32 2.74 19.59
CA THR A 182 -2.91 2.03 20.75
C THR A 182 -4.30 1.44 20.50
N GLN A 183 -4.77 1.38 19.26
CA GLN A 183 -6.05 0.73 18.91
C GLN A 183 -5.89 -0.26 17.75
N VAL A 184 -5.04 -1.26 17.93
CA VAL A 184 -5.12 -2.57 17.26
C VAL A 184 -4.80 -3.64 18.30
#